data_AF-A0A963VJK6-F1
#
_entry.id   AF-A0A963VJK6-F1
#
_cell.length_a   1.000
_cell.length_b   1.000
_cell.length_c   1.000
_cell.angle_alpha   90.00
_cell.angle_beta   90.00
_cell.angle_gamma   90.00
#
_symmetry.space_group_name_H-M   'P 1'
#
loop_
_entity.id
_entity.type
_entity.pdbx_description
1 polymer ?
#
loop_
_entity_poly.entity_id
_entity_poly.type
_entity_poly.pdbx_seq_one_letter_code
_entity_poly.pdbx_strand_id
1 'polypeptide(L)'
;MMSGYSQSPRIVKGGIVLVDPQTAQVRRVIALQYNPEKLSRSLQVQGAGDGAERSEALRLKGPAIETFRLEADIDAADQLEFPDRNANTVAAGIAPHLAVLESLVNPSAGDLLAGKALAASGTLEIAPMESALALFVWGANRIAPVRVTEFSISEEAFDPALNPINAKINLSLRVLSVDDLGFDHKGGGLFMAYLQSRERLATKAATFGFDALGIGGLP
;
A
#
# COMPACT_ATOMS: atom_id res chain seq x y z
N MET A 1 35.21 11.66 -17.82
CA MET A 1 35.44 10.95 -16.55
C MET A 1 34.88 11.80 -15.42
N MET A 2 33.84 11.32 -14.74
CA MET A 2 33.42 11.82 -13.43
C MET A 2 33.19 10.57 -12.58
N SER A 3 34.13 10.29 -11.69
CA SER A 3 34.04 9.24 -10.68
C SER A 3 33.00 9.64 -9.63
N GLY A 4 31.74 9.29 -9.88
CA GLY A 4 30.69 9.35 -8.86
C GLY A 4 30.89 8.23 -7.85
N TYR A 5 31.07 8.60 -6.59
CA TYR A 5 31.34 7.74 -5.44
C TYR A 5 30.60 6.39 -5.45
N SER A 6 31.36 5.31 -5.63
CA SER A 6 30.92 3.90 -5.70
C SER A 6 30.43 3.31 -4.35
N GLN A 7 30.13 4.13 -3.34
CA GLN A 7 29.77 3.69 -1.98
C GLN A 7 28.46 4.31 -1.45
N SER A 8 27.74 5.09 -2.27
CA SER A 8 26.41 5.57 -1.86
C SER A 8 25.43 4.39 -1.78
N PRO A 9 24.70 4.20 -0.67
CA PRO A 9 23.71 3.14 -0.55
C PRO A 9 22.69 3.24 -1.70
N ARG A 10 22.40 2.11 -2.34
CA ARG A 10 21.34 2.04 -3.36
C ARG A 10 20.00 2.36 -2.71
N ILE A 11 19.41 3.49 -3.08
CA ILE A 11 18.08 3.89 -2.60
C ILE A 11 17.04 2.95 -3.22
N VAL A 12 16.36 2.17 -2.39
CA VAL A 12 15.22 1.34 -2.79
C VAL A 12 13.93 2.15 -2.68
N LYS A 13 13.01 1.98 -3.63
CA LYS A 13 11.74 2.70 -3.67
C LYS A 13 10.64 1.91 -2.97
N GLY A 14 9.77 2.61 -2.22
CA GLY A 14 8.48 2.09 -1.82
C GLY A 14 7.51 2.06 -3.00
N GLY A 15 6.43 1.29 -2.88
CA GLY A 15 5.46 1.20 -3.97
C GLY A 15 4.30 0.25 -3.71
N ILE A 16 3.46 0.12 -4.73
CA ILE A 16 2.33 -0.81 -4.79
C ILE A 16 2.60 -1.84 -5.87
N VAL A 17 2.39 -3.12 -5.55
CA VAL A 17 2.42 -4.21 -6.53
C VAL A 17 1.01 -4.77 -6.65
N LEU A 18 0.47 -4.76 -7.86
CA LEU A 18 -0.80 -5.41 -8.17
C LEU A 18 -0.53 -6.85 -8.59
N VAL A 19 -1.16 -7.80 -7.90
CA VAL A 19 -1.08 -9.21 -8.23
C VAL A 19 -2.46 -9.79 -8.50
N ASP A 20 -2.49 -10.83 -9.32
CA ASP A 20 -3.68 -11.65 -9.49
C ASP A 20 -4.00 -12.39 -8.18
N PRO A 21 -5.22 -12.28 -7.61
CA PRO A 21 -5.53 -12.85 -6.30
C PRO A 21 -5.50 -14.38 -6.28
N GLN A 22 -5.70 -15.03 -7.42
CA GLN A 22 -5.79 -16.49 -7.53
C GLN A 22 -4.41 -17.13 -7.82
N THR A 23 -3.68 -16.55 -8.76
CA THR A 23 -2.39 -17.07 -9.26
C THR A 23 -1.17 -16.42 -8.61
N ALA A 24 -1.35 -15.30 -7.90
CA ALA A 24 -0.28 -14.45 -7.36
C ALA A 24 0.70 -13.90 -8.42
N GLN A 25 0.32 -13.92 -9.71
CA GLN A 25 1.13 -13.35 -10.78
C GLN A 25 1.13 -11.82 -10.69
N VAL A 26 2.31 -11.21 -10.86
CA VAL A 26 2.46 -9.75 -10.88
C VAL A 26 1.80 -9.20 -12.14
N ARG A 27 0.79 -8.36 -11.95
CA ARG A 27 0.12 -7.62 -13.03
C ARG A 27 0.77 -6.26 -13.27
N ARG A 28 1.15 -5.56 -12.19
CA ARG A 28 1.76 -4.24 -12.30
C ARG A 28 2.62 -3.90 -11.09
N VAL A 29 3.71 -3.17 -11.31
CA VAL A 29 4.54 -2.57 -10.25
C VAL A 29 4.45 -1.05 -10.39
N ILE A 30 4.09 -0.38 -9.31
CA ILE A 30 3.96 1.07 -9.22
C ILE A 30 4.94 1.54 -8.15
N ALA A 31 6.09 2.06 -8.57
CA ALA A 31 7.09 2.61 -7.67
C ALA A 31 6.82 4.10 -7.42
N LEU A 32 7.04 4.56 -6.19
CA LEU A 32 7.00 5.98 -5.88
C LEU A 32 8.12 6.72 -6.64
N GLN A 33 7.83 7.93 -7.11
CA GLN A 33 8.88 8.76 -7.71
C GLN A 33 9.93 9.11 -6.65
N TYR A 34 9.46 9.61 -5.51
CA TYR A 34 10.26 9.89 -4.32
C TYR A 34 9.70 9.13 -3.12
N ASN A 35 10.59 8.59 -2.27
CA ASN A 35 10.14 7.99 -1.02
C ASN A 35 9.77 9.10 -0.03
N PRO A 36 8.57 9.08 0.56
CA PRO A 36 8.25 10.08 1.55
C PRO A 36 9.06 9.93 2.82
N GLU A 37 9.33 11.07 3.45
CA GLU A 37 10.04 11.14 4.73
C GLU A 37 9.21 10.50 5.86
N LYS A 38 7.88 10.53 5.73
CA LYS A 38 6.95 10.05 6.75
C LYS A 38 6.02 8.96 6.20
N LEU A 39 6.00 7.83 6.91
CA LEU A 39 4.98 6.79 6.79
C LEU A 39 4.29 6.64 8.14
N SER A 40 3.00 6.93 8.20
CA SER A 40 2.20 6.78 9.42
C SER A 40 1.58 5.38 9.47
N ARG A 41 1.60 4.76 10.65
CA ARG A 41 1.05 3.41 10.86
C ARG A 41 0.23 3.38 12.14
N SER A 42 -1.02 2.94 12.06
CA SER A 42 -1.91 2.74 13.21
C SER A 42 -2.32 1.28 13.32
N LEU A 43 -2.37 0.75 14.54
CA LEU A 43 -2.89 -0.59 14.85
C LEU A 43 -4.05 -0.45 15.83
N GLN A 44 -5.25 -0.84 15.40
CA GLN A 44 -6.42 -0.90 16.26
C GLN A 44 -6.61 -2.32 16.77
N VAL A 45 -6.56 -2.49 18.10
CA VAL A 45 -6.69 -3.79 18.76
C VAL A 45 -8.12 -4.30 18.63
N GLN A 46 -8.26 -5.58 18.27
CA GLN A 46 -9.55 -6.28 18.25
C GLN A 46 -9.75 -7.05 19.56
N GLY A 47 -10.12 -6.33 20.63
CA GLY A 47 -10.38 -6.90 21.96
C GLY A 47 -11.84 -7.25 22.21
N ALA A 48 -12.12 -7.77 23.42
CA ALA A 48 -13.48 -7.87 23.93
C ALA A 48 -14.02 -6.45 24.25
N GLY A 49 -15.22 -6.10 23.77
CA GLY A 49 -15.77 -4.74 23.87
C GLY A 49 -16.26 -4.36 25.27
N ASP A 50 -16.75 -3.14 25.43
CA ASP A 50 -17.38 -2.68 26.68
C ASP A 50 -18.58 -3.57 27.04
N GLY A 51 -18.42 -4.36 28.11
CA GLY A 51 -19.40 -5.36 28.55
C GLY A 51 -18.90 -6.80 28.61
N ALA A 52 -17.65 -7.07 28.21
CA ALA A 52 -17.04 -8.38 28.35
C ALA A 52 -16.81 -8.76 29.83
N GLU A 53 -16.97 -10.05 30.16
CA GLU A 53 -16.67 -10.57 31.49
C GLU A 53 -15.21 -10.25 31.87
N ARG A 54 -14.92 -10.00 33.16
CA ARG A 54 -13.58 -9.62 33.66
C ARG A 54 -12.45 -10.57 33.22
N SER A 55 -12.80 -11.81 32.86
CA SER A 55 -11.88 -12.86 32.40
C SER A 55 -11.43 -12.71 30.93
N GLU A 56 -11.99 -11.79 30.15
CA GLU A 56 -11.71 -11.64 28.71
C GLU A 56 -10.82 -10.44 28.37
N ALA A 57 -10.36 -9.67 29.37
CA ALA A 57 -9.65 -8.40 29.19
C ALA A 57 -8.36 -8.49 28.35
N LEU A 58 -7.71 -9.66 28.31
CA LEU A 58 -6.48 -9.89 27.54
C LEU A 58 -6.69 -10.72 26.26
N ARG A 59 -7.94 -11.11 25.95
CA ARG A 59 -8.22 -11.92 24.75
C ARG A 59 -8.29 -11.03 23.51
N LEU A 60 -7.56 -11.45 22.48
CA LEU A 60 -7.65 -10.89 21.13
C LEU A 60 -8.60 -11.75 20.31
N LYS A 61 -9.49 -11.10 19.54
CA LYS A 61 -10.41 -11.78 18.61
C LYS A 61 -9.76 -12.10 17.27
N GLY A 62 -8.69 -11.40 16.93
CA GLY A 62 -7.96 -11.54 15.68
C GLY A 62 -6.78 -10.57 15.62
N PRO A 63 -6.05 -10.53 14.50
CA PRO A 63 -4.98 -9.56 14.29
C PRO A 63 -5.49 -8.12 14.39
N ALA A 64 -4.66 -7.20 14.87
CA ALA A 64 -5.02 -5.79 14.91
C ALA A 64 -5.30 -5.23 13.50
N ILE A 65 -6.32 -4.36 13.38
CA ILE A 65 -6.60 -3.66 12.13
C ILE A 65 -5.47 -2.65 11.91
N GLU A 66 -4.62 -2.94 10.93
CA GLU A 66 -3.46 -2.11 10.60
C GLU A 66 -3.79 -1.17 9.43
N THR A 67 -3.42 0.10 9.56
CA THR A 67 -3.59 1.11 8.50
C THR A 67 -2.29 1.87 8.29
N PHE A 68 -1.88 1.99 7.04
CA PHE A 68 -0.80 2.86 6.60
C PHE A 68 -1.37 4.14 6.01
N ARG A 69 -0.71 5.27 6.28
CA ARG A 69 -0.96 6.53 5.59
C ARG A 69 0.36 7.10 5.12
N LEU A 70 0.41 7.44 3.84
CA LEU A 70 1.55 8.09 3.22
C LEU A 70 1.08 9.22 2.33
N GLU A 71 1.93 10.23 2.27
CA GLU A 71 1.80 11.38 1.37
C GLU A 71 3.02 11.33 0.45
N ALA A 72 2.85 11.45 -0.86
CA ALA A 72 3.95 11.35 -1.82
C ALA A 72 3.81 12.40 -2.92
N ASP A 73 4.94 12.97 -3.32
CA ASP A 73 5.01 13.96 -4.40
C ASP A 73 5.35 13.29 -5.74
N ILE A 74 4.75 13.80 -6.80
CA ILE A 74 5.04 13.44 -8.19
C ILE A 74 5.36 14.74 -8.92
N ASP A 75 6.48 14.79 -9.63
CA ASP A 75 6.99 16.01 -10.27
C ASP A 75 7.59 15.69 -11.64
N ALA A 76 7.30 16.51 -12.65
CA ALA A 76 7.81 16.37 -14.01
C ALA A 76 9.15 17.08 -14.26
N ALA A 77 9.68 17.87 -13.32
CA ALA A 77 10.83 18.76 -13.53
C ALA A 77 12.06 18.05 -14.10
N ASP A 78 12.48 16.93 -13.48
CA ASP A 78 13.63 16.14 -13.93
C ASP A 78 13.41 15.59 -15.35
N GLN A 79 12.18 15.19 -15.68
CA GLN A 79 11.85 14.66 -17.00
C GLN A 79 11.79 15.79 -18.04
N LEU A 80 11.28 16.96 -17.67
CA LEU A 80 11.17 18.14 -18.54
C LEU A 80 12.53 18.80 -18.81
N GLU A 81 13.55 18.57 -17.98
CA GLU A 81 14.94 18.96 -18.27
C GLU A 81 15.49 18.23 -19.51
N PHE A 82 14.98 17.03 -19.80
CA PHE A 82 15.40 16.20 -20.95
C PHE A 82 14.20 15.86 -21.87
N PRO A 83 13.60 16.84 -22.56
CA PRO A 83 12.35 16.66 -23.30
C PRO A 83 12.48 15.64 -24.43
N ASP A 84 13.64 15.59 -25.11
CA ASP A 84 13.93 14.63 -26.19
C ASP A 84 13.88 13.16 -25.71
N ARG A 85 14.06 12.93 -24.40
CA ARG A 85 14.02 11.59 -23.79
C ARG A 85 12.69 11.29 -23.09
N ASN A 86 11.84 12.30 -22.91
CA ASN A 86 10.62 12.23 -22.11
C ASN A 86 9.41 12.80 -22.87
N ALA A 87 9.23 12.38 -24.13
CA ALA A 87 8.15 12.86 -24.99
C ALA A 87 6.75 12.73 -24.36
N ASN A 88 6.51 11.66 -23.59
CA ASN A 88 5.23 11.48 -22.87
C ASN A 88 5.01 12.54 -21.79
N THR A 89 6.06 12.94 -21.07
CA THR A 89 5.96 14.00 -20.06
C THR A 89 5.75 15.36 -20.71
N VAL A 90 6.37 15.61 -21.87
CA VAL A 90 6.11 16.84 -22.64
C VAL A 90 4.66 16.88 -23.15
N ALA A 91 4.12 15.73 -23.56
CA ALA A 91 2.77 15.66 -24.12
C ALA A 91 1.64 15.68 -23.07
N ALA A 92 1.88 15.11 -21.90
CA ALA A 92 0.83 14.83 -20.91
C ALA A 92 1.22 15.13 -19.45
N GLY A 93 2.38 15.76 -19.22
CA GLY A 93 2.89 16.03 -17.87
C GLY A 93 3.01 14.76 -17.02
N ILE A 94 2.48 14.82 -15.80
CA ILE A 94 2.42 13.69 -14.87
C ILE A 94 1.08 12.93 -14.91
N ALA A 95 0.12 13.35 -15.74
CA ALA A 95 -1.22 12.73 -15.80
C ALA A 95 -1.19 11.20 -16.01
N PRO A 96 -0.28 10.61 -16.83
CA PRO A 96 -0.18 9.15 -16.92
C PRO A 96 0.18 8.46 -15.60
N HIS A 97 0.99 9.09 -14.74
CA HIS A 97 1.34 8.54 -13.42
C HIS A 97 0.13 8.58 -12.49
N LEU A 98 -0.65 9.66 -12.53
CA LEU A 98 -1.89 9.82 -11.77
C LEU A 98 -2.93 8.76 -12.19
N ALA A 99 -3.15 8.58 -13.49
CA ALA A 99 -4.09 7.60 -14.03
C ALA A 99 -3.74 6.15 -13.61
N VAL A 100 -2.46 5.83 -13.46
CA VAL A 100 -2.03 4.52 -12.94
C VAL A 100 -2.42 4.34 -11.47
N LEU A 101 -2.31 5.38 -10.65
CA LEU A 101 -2.73 5.33 -9.25
C LEU A 101 -4.26 5.32 -9.12
N GLU A 102 -4.98 6.05 -9.96
CA GLU A 102 -6.45 6.02 -10.02
C GLU A 102 -6.99 4.62 -10.37
N SER A 103 -6.25 3.84 -11.16
CA SER A 103 -6.62 2.45 -11.45
C SER A 103 -6.60 1.53 -10.22
N LEU A 104 -6.02 1.97 -9.09
CA LEU A 104 -6.06 1.23 -7.82
C LEU A 104 -7.44 1.27 -7.15
N VAL A 105 -8.24 2.30 -7.44
CA VAL A 105 -9.54 2.55 -6.79
C VAL A 105 -10.71 2.44 -7.76
N ASN A 106 -10.44 2.29 -9.06
CA ASN A 106 -11.48 2.17 -10.08
C ASN A 106 -11.39 0.81 -10.80
N PRO A 107 -12.52 0.11 -11.00
CA PRO A 107 -12.57 -1.01 -11.92
C PRO A 107 -12.27 -0.55 -13.35
N SER A 108 -11.77 -1.45 -14.20
CA SER A 108 -11.54 -1.08 -15.59
C SER A 108 -12.86 -0.84 -16.32
N ALA A 109 -12.84 0.00 -17.35
CA ALA A 109 -14.01 0.18 -18.21
C ALA A 109 -14.47 -1.14 -18.85
N GLY A 110 -13.53 -2.05 -19.12
CA GLY A 110 -13.82 -3.39 -19.62
C GLY A 110 -14.63 -4.22 -18.63
N ASP A 111 -14.26 -4.21 -17.35
CA ASP A 111 -14.98 -4.93 -16.29
C ASP A 111 -16.40 -4.37 -16.13
N LEU A 112 -16.55 -3.04 -16.14
CA LEU A 112 -17.87 -2.39 -16.06
C LEU A 112 -18.77 -2.72 -17.26
N LEU A 113 -18.21 -2.72 -18.47
CA LEU A 113 -18.96 -3.07 -19.69
C LEU A 113 -19.31 -4.56 -19.73
N ALA A 114 -18.43 -5.44 -19.26
CA ALA A 114 -18.68 -6.87 -19.13
C ALA A 114 -19.81 -7.14 -18.13
N GLY A 115 -19.77 -6.53 -16.95
CA GLY A 115 -20.84 -6.61 -15.95
C GLY A 115 -22.18 -6.11 -16.50
N LYS A 116 -22.18 -5.00 -17.25
CA LYS A 116 -23.39 -4.49 -17.93
C LYS A 116 -23.95 -5.51 -18.94
N ALA A 117 -23.10 -6.14 -19.75
CA ALA A 117 -23.52 -7.12 -20.74
C ALA A 117 -24.11 -8.40 -20.08
N LEU A 118 -23.47 -8.88 -19.01
CA LEU A 118 -23.98 -10.02 -18.22
C LEU A 118 -25.33 -9.72 -17.60
N ALA A 119 -25.48 -8.54 -16.96
CA ALA A 119 -26.74 -8.10 -16.40
C ALA A 119 -27.85 -8.00 -17.47
N ALA A 120 -27.53 -7.46 -18.65
CA ALA A 120 -28.46 -7.38 -19.78
C ALA A 120 -28.89 -8.76 -20.31
N SER A 121 -28.04 -9.79 -20.14
CA SER A 121 -28.35 -11.18 -20.52
C SER A 121 -29.20 -11.95 -19.50
N GLY A 122 -29.63 -11.31 -18.41
CA GLY A 122 -30.37 -11.96 -17.32
C GLY A 122 -29.50 -12.80 -16.39
N THR A 123 -28.17 -12.73 -16.55
CA THR A 123 -27.23 -13.35 -15.62
C THR A 123 -27.05 -12.41 -14.44
N LEU A 124 -27.78 -12.66 -13.35
CA LEU A 124 -27.56 -12.01 -12.06
C LEU A 124 -26.24 -12.54 -11.50
N GLU A 125 -25.20 -11.70 -11.52
CA GLU A 125 -23.91 -12.01 -10.93
C GLU A 125 -24.05 -12.11 -9.40
N ILE A 126 -23.79 -13.30 -8.83
CA ILE A 126 -24.01 -13.57 -7.40
C ILE A 126 -22.87 -13.01 -6.53
N ALA A 127 -21.70 -12.70 -7.12
CA ALA A 127 -20.60 -12.05 -6.42
C ALA A 127 -19.84 -11.11 -7.37
N PRO A 128 -19.46 -9.90 -6.93
CA PRO A 128 -18.68 -8.98 -7.77
C PRO A 128 -17.32 -9.59 -8.12
N MET A 129 -16.83 -9.28 -9.33
CA MET A 129 -15.49 -9.63 -9.80
C MET A 129 -14.42 -9.23 -8.77
N GLU A 130 -13.56 -10.19 -8.42
CA GLU A 130 -12.45 -9.94 -7.50
C GLU A 130 -11.40 -9.04 -8.16
N SER A 131 -11.21 -7.83 -7.61
CA SER A 131 -10.19 -6.90 -8.10
C SER A 131 -8.77 -7.43 -7.85
N ALA A 132 -7.79 -6.84 -8.53
CA ALA A 132 -6.38 -7.18 -8.30
C ALA A 132 -6.01 -6.94 -6.84
N LEU A 133 -5.27 -7.88 -6.24
CA LEU A 133 -4.78 -7.76 -4.88
C LEU A 133 -3.60 -6.77 -4.87
N ALA A 134 -3.73 -5.68 -4.11
CA ALA A 134 -2.66 -4.71 -3.95
C ALA A 134 -1.73 -5.10 -2.79
N LEU A 135 -0.42 -5.03 -3.02
CA LEU A 135 0.62 -5.24 -2.02
C LEU A 135 1.36 -3.94 -1.79
N PHE A 136 1.34 -3.44 -0.55
CA PHE A 136 2.18 -2.33 -0.13
C PHE A 136 3.59 -2.83 0.17
N VAL A 137 4.57 -2.30 -0.54
CA VAL A 137 5.99 -2.67 -0.42
C VAL A 137 6.77 -1.47 0.13
N TRP A 138 7.39 -1.68 1.28
CA TRP A 138 8.25 -0.69 1.94
C TRP A 138 9.57 -1.34 2.38
N GLY A 139 10.37 -1.70 1.36
CA GLY A 139 11.58 -2.49 1.54
C GLY A 139 11.31 -3.98 1.75
N ALA A 140 12.40 -4.77 1.82
CA ALA A 140 12.32 -6.24 1.82
C ALA A 140 11.61 -6.86 3.03
N ASN A 141 11.54 -6.14 4.16
CA ASN A 141 10.96 -6.66 5.41
C ASN A 141 9.49 -6.26 5.60
N ARG A 142 8.92 -5.43 4.72
CA ARG A 142 7.55 -4.91 4.85
C ARG A 142 6.83 -5.00 3.51
N ILE A 143 6.21 -6.14 3.28
CA ILE A 143 5.32 -6.40 2.15
C ILE A 143 4.00 -6.84 2.75
N ALA A 144 2.94 -6.04 2.60
CA ALA A 144 1.65 -6.32 3.20
C ALA A 144 0.54 -6.29 2.15
N PRO A 145 -0.39 -7.26 2.13
CA PRO A 145 -1.60 -7.15 1.32
C PRO A 145 -2.47 -6.02 1.88
N VAL A 146 -2.94 -5.13 1.01
CA VAL A 146 -3.69 -3.94 1.39
C VAL A 146 -4.87 -3.73 0.48
N ARG A 147 -5.87 -3.00 0.99
CA ARG A 147 -6.86 -2.29 0.18
C ARG A 147 -6.70 -0.79 0.37
N VAL A 148 -6.91 -0.03 -0.69
CA VAL A 148 -7.01 1.42 -0.60
C VAL A 148 -8.31 1.78 0.11
N THR A 149 -8.23 2.61 1.14
CA THR A 149 -9.40 3.12 1.88
C THR A 149 -9.65 4.59 1.60
N GLU A 150 -8.62 5.33 1.22
CA GLU A 150 -8.70 6.74 0.86
C GLU A 150 -7.61 7.04 -0.15
N PHE A 151 -7.95 7.83 -1.16
CA PHE A 151 -7.02 8.29 -2.18
C PHE A 151 -7.42 9.71 -2.57
N SER A 152 -6.48 10.64 -2.46
CA SER A 152 -6.68 12.02 -2.92
C SER A 152 -5.45 12.53 -3.65
N ILE A 153 -5.71 13.40 -4.62
CA ILE A 153 -4.72 14.02 -5.50
C ILE A 153 -4.92 15.52 -5.40
N SER A 154 -3.84 16.26 -5.16
CA SER A 154 -3.79 17.71 -5.31
C SER A 154 -2.84 18.03 -6.47
N GLU A 155 -3.40 18.34 -7.63
CA GLU A 155 -2.62 18.73 -8.81
C GLU A 155 -2.23 20.20 -8.72
N GLU A 156 -0.95 20.47 -8.96
CA GLU A 156 -0.34 21.79 -8.82
C GLU A 156 0.60 22.05 -9.99
N ALA A 157 0.69 23.32 -10.41
CA ALA A 157 1.47 23.74 -11.56
C ALA A 157 1.09 23.03 -12.87
N PHE A 158 0.88 23.81 -13.92
CA PHE A 158 0.41 23.28 -15.20
C PHE A 158 1.25 23.85 -16.34
N ASP A 159 1.44 23.04 -17.37
CA ASP A 159 1.98 23.53 -18.64
C ASP A 159 0.93 24.37 -19.40
N PRO A 160 1.28 25.01 -20.53
CA PRO A 160 0.32 25.80 -21.32
C PRO A 160 -0.87 25.00 -21.88
N ALA A 161 -0.78 23.68 -21.94
CA ALA A 161 -1.85 22.78 -22.36
C ALA A 161 -2.70 22.27 -21.18
N LEU A 162 -2.45 22.78 -19.97
CA LEU A 162 -3.09 22.39 -18.71
C LEU A 162 -2.78 20.95 -18.28
N ASN A 163 -1.65 20.39 -18.71
CA ASN A 163 -1.17 19.15 -18.12
C ASN A 163 -0.54 19.43 -16.75
N PRO A 164 -0.90 18.68 -15.70
CA PRO A 164 -0.27 18.83 -14.40
C PRO A 164 1.21 18.47 -14.49
N ILE A 165 2.06 19.25 -13.85
CA ILE A 165 3.51 18.98 -13.77
C ILE A 165 3.98 18.70 -12.34
N ASN A 166 3.15 18.99 -11.33
CA ASN A 166 3.36 18.57 -9.96
C ASN A 166 2.04 18.04 -9.37
N ALA A 167 2.11 17.05 -8.48
CA ALA A 167 0.97 16.65 -7.67
C ALA A 167 1.40 16.07 -6.33
N LYS A 168 0.56 16.32 -5.33
CA LYS A 168 0.65 15.69 -4.02
C LYS A 168 -0.41 14.61 -3.89
N ILE A 169 0.02 13.40 -3.52
CA ILE A 169 -0.83 12.23 -3.38
C ILE A 169 -0.97 11.85 -1.93
N ASN A 170 -2.19 11.68 -1.43
CA ASN A 170 -2.44 11.06 -0.13
C ASN A 170 -3.09 9.70 -0.31
N LEU A 171 -2.54 8.69 0.35
CA LEU A 171 -3.01 7.32 0.27
C LEU A 171 -3.17 6.73 1.67
N SER A 172 -4.39 6.31 2.01
CA SER A 172 -4.68 5.49 3.19
C SER A 172 -4.91 4.04 2.76
N LEU A 173 -4.17 3.11 3.38
CA LEU A 173 -4.17 1.69 3.06
C LEU A 173 -4.51 0.88 4.30
N ARG A 174 -5.55 0.04 4.23
CA ARG A 174 -5.84 -0.95 5.28
C ARG A 174 -5.21 -2.29 4.90
N VAL A 175 -4.46 -2.88 5.82
CA VAL A 175 -3.92 -4.23 5.65
C VAL A 175 -5.06 -5.24 5.65
N LEU A 176 -5.05 -6.14 4.67
CA LEU A 176 -5.97 -7.27 4.60
C LEU A 176 -5.40 -8.44 5.39
N SER A 177 -6.16 -8.95 6.35
CA SER A 177 -5.76 -10.02 7.25
C SER A 177 -6.41 -11.36 6.87
N VAL A 178 -6.09 -12.41 7.62
CA VAL A 178 -6.81 -13.70 7.51
C VAL A 178 -8.28 -13.59 7.91
N ASP A 179 -8.66 -12.60 8.73
CA ASP A 179 -10.08 -12.34 9.07
C ASP A 179 -10.84 -11.77 7.86
N ASP A 180 -10.13 -11.12 6.93
CA ASP A 180 -10.72 -10.52 5.73
C ASP A 180 -10.78 -11.50 4.55
N LEU A 181 -9.75 -12.33 4.38
CA LEU A 181 -9.54 -13.13 3.18
C LEU A 181 -9.60 -14.65 3.43
N GLY A 182 -9.51 -15.10 4.69
CA GLY A 182 -9.33 -16.51 5.04
C GLY A 182 -7.90 -17.02 4.80
N PHE A 183 -7.62 -18.21 5.32
CA PHE A 183 -6.30 -18.85 5.21
C PHE A 183 -6.02 -19.45 3.82
N ASP A 184 -7.05 -19.90 3.12
CA ASP A 184 -6.91 -20.55 1.80
C ASP A 184 -6.66 -19.53 0.66
N HIS A 185 -6.99 -18.26 0.89
CA HIS A 185 -6.75 -17.19 -0.06
C HIS A 185 -5.27 -16.78 -0.09
N LYS A 186 -4.71 -16.53 -1.28
CA LYS A 186 -3.29 -16.13 -1.43
C LYS A 186 -2.94 -14.89 -0.62
N GLY A 187 -3.86 -13.92 -0.56
CA GLY A 187 -3.70 -12.73 0.26
C GLY A 187 -3.64 -13.01 1.77
N GLY A 188 -4.37 -14.02 2.27
CA GLY A 188 -4.24 -14.49 3.65
C GLY A 188 -2.85 -15.08 3.93
N GLY A 189 -2.32 -15.88 3.00
CA GLY A 189 -0.93 -16.37 3.07
C GLY A 189 0.11 -15.25 3.07
N LEU A 190 -0.08 -14.22 2.23
CA LEU A 190 0.79 -13.03 2.21
C LEU A 190 0.73 -12.25 3.53
N PHE A 191 -0.45 -12.15 4.15
CA PHE A 191 -0.59 -11.56 5.48
C PHE A 191 0.16 -12.37 6.55
N MET A 192 0.06 -13.70 6.53
CA MET A 192 0.78 -14.55 7.48
C MET A 192 2.30 -14.38 7.34
N ALA A 193 2.82 -14.33 6.11
CA ALA A 193 4.24 -14.05 5.86
C ALA A 193 4.66 -12.66 6.39
N TYR A 194 3.80 -11.65 6.21
CA TYR A 194 4.01 -10.31 6.74
C TYR A 194 4.06 -10.31 8.28
N LEU A 195 3.13 -10.99 8.95
CA LEU A 195 3.08 -11.11 10.40
C LEU A 195 4.32 -11.82 10.96
N GLN A 196 4.71 -12.95 10.37
CA GLN A 196 5.92 -13.69 10.73
C GLN A 196 7.21 -12.88 10.52
N SER A 197 7.26 -12.02 9.49
CA SER A 197 8.36 -11.08 9.29
C SER A 197 8.49 -10.12 10.47
N ARG A 198 7.37 -9.59 10.97
CA ARG A 198 7.36 -8.70 12.14
C ARG A 198 7.77 -9.41 13.42
N GLU A 199 7.32 -10.64 13.65
CA GLU A 199 7.73 -11.45 14.81
C GLU A 199 9.23 -11.69 14.80
N ARG A 200 9.81 -12.06 13.65
CA ARG A 200 11.28 -12.18 13.49
C ARG A 200 12.04 -10.88 13.70
N LEU A 201 11.42 -9.73 13.46
CA LEU A 201 12.02 -8.44 13.79
C LEU A 201 11.92 -8.15 15.29
N ALA A 202 10.82 -8.51 15.94
CA ALA A 202 10.64 -8.34 17.37
C ALA A 202 11.71 -9.09 18.17
N THR A 203 12.10 -10.30 17.74
CA THR A 203 13.18 -11.06 18.39
C THR A 203 14.56 -10.42 18.28
N LYS A 204 14.74 -9.41 17.41
CA LYS A 204 16.00 -8.66 17.27
C LYS A 204 16.05 -7.42 18.17
N ALA A 205 14.93 -7.02 18.78
CA ALA A 205 14.91 -5.89 19.68
C ALA A 205 15.65 -6.25 20.98
N ALA A 206 16.47 -5.33 21.49
CA ALA A 206 17.11 -5.48 22.78
C ALA A 206 16.04 -5.49 23.89
N THR A 207 16.17 -6.41 24.85
CA THR A 207 15.36 -6.45 26.07
C THR A 207 16.11 -5.77 27.20
N PHE A 208 15.43 -4.91 27.96
CA PHE A 208 15.99 -4.30 29.16
C PHE A 208 15.54 -5.06 30.42
N GLY A 209 16.35 -5.00 31.47
CA GLY A 209 15.95 -5.49 32.79
C GLY A 209 14.95 -4.55 33.48
N PHE A 210 14.37 -5.00 34.59
CA PHE A 210 13.44 -4.20 35.39
C PHE A 210 14.08 -2.93 35.97
N ASP A 211 15.41 -2.91 36.09
CA ASP A 211 16.20 -1.75 36.50
C ASP A 211 16.02 -0.56 35.54
N ALA A 212 15.91 -0.81 34.23
CA ALA A 212 15.63 0.24 33.26
C ALA A 212 14.23 0.85 33.42
N LEU A 213 13.32 0.13 34.10
CA LEU A 213 11.99 0.60 34.46
C LEU A 213 11.94 1.16 35.91
N GLY A 214 13.06 1.20 36.63
CA GLY A 214 13.14 1.67 38.00
C GLY A 214 12.48 0.75 39.03
N ILE A 215 12.21 -0.52 38.68
CA ILE A 215 11.56 -1.50 39.58
C ILE A 215 12.50 -2.68 39.85
N GLY A 216 12.42 -3.27 41.05
CA GLY A 216 13.20 -4.47 41.40
C GLY A 216 12.56 -5.79 40.94
N GLY A 217 11.29 -5.74 40.52
CA GLY A 217 10.47 -6.86 40.11
C GLY A 217 9.01 -6.46 39.95
N LEU A 218 8.19 -7.39 39.44
CA LEU A 218 6.74 -7.24 39.50
C LEU A 218 6.27 -7.49 40.95
N PRO A 219 5.21 -6.81 41.42
CA PRO A 219 4.63 -7.02 42.74
C PRO A 219 4.25 -8.48 43.04
#